data_AF-A0A372EK08-F1
#
_entry.id   AF-A0A372EK08-F1
#
_cell.length_a   1.000
_cell.length_b   1.000
_cell.length_c   1.000
_cell.angle_alpha   90.00
_cell.angle_beta   90.00
_cell.angle_gamma   90.00
#
_symmetry.space_group_name_H-M   'P 1'
#
loop_
_entity.id
_entity.type
_entity.pdbx_description
1 polymer ?
#
loop_
_entity_poly.entity_id
_entity_poly.type
_entity_poly.pdbx_seq_one_letter_code
_entity_poly.pdbx_strand_id
1 'polypeptide(L)'
;MNVHTAARIVPLHENDPRSQDPVLEELVDFVGYRPNALLTMARKPGVVPALLKLLGVTLRGDGLLTEPLRFLVAAEAARGARCRYTTTHLVHAAHHLGIGWDKLAALPSYLDDPRYTGQERKALAIATAGGTLPVREPAQAIGQARQVFTEEEVVEIVSCVAMVGWFNRWNGLMGSVLEPVPSEALAHVPWLKNLEV
;
A
#
# COMPACT_ATOMS: atom_id res chain seq x y z
N MET A 1 -13.92 18.30 -20.22
CA MET A 1 -14.58 17.00 -20.43
C MET A 1 -14.28 16.13 -19.21
N ASN A 2 -15.24 16.00 -18.30
CA ASN A 2 -15.13 15.16 -17.11
C ASN A 2 -15.21 13.69 -17.54
N VAL A 3 -14.07 13.03 -17.70
CA VAL A 3 -14.04 11.58 -17.71
C VAL A 3 -14.28 11.17 -16.26
N HIS A 4 -15.55 10.96 -15.88
CA HIS A 4 -15.85 10.14 -14.72
C HIS A 4 -15.20 8.78 -14.99
N THR A 5 -14.05 8.53 -14.35
CA THR A 5 -13.32 7.28 -14.47
C THR A 5 -14.15 6.19 -13.81
N ALA A 6 -15.06 5.61 -14.58
CA ALA A 6 -15.78 4.42 -14.17
C ALA A 6 -14.79 3.28 -14.02
N ALA A 7 -14.96 2.47 -12.96
CA ALA A 7 -14.17 1.26 -12.80
C ALA A 7 -14.33 0.36 -14.03
N ARG A 8 -13.25 -0.29 -14.48
CA ARG A 8 -13.31 -1.25 -15.60
C ARG A 8 -14.11 -2.49 -15.23
N ILE A 9 -14.09 -2.85 -13.94
CA ILE A 9 -14.99 -3.81 -13.33
C ILE A 9 -15.70 -3.12 -12.17
N VAL A 10 -17.03 -3.07 -12.23
CA VAL A 10 -17.84 -2.45 -11.18
C VAL A 10 -17.72 -3.26 -9.88
N PRO A 11 -17.42 -2.62 -8.74
CA PRO A 11 -17.47 -3.26 -7.41
C PRO A 11 -18.80 -3.97 -7.18
N LEU A 12 -18.79 -5.12 -6.49
CA LEU A 12 -20.03 -5.69 -6.00
C LEU A 12 -20.69 -4.74 -5.02
N HIS A 13 -22.02 -4.80 -4.93
CA HIS A 13 -22.75 -4.10 -3.87
C HIS A 13 -22.32 -4.66 -2.51
N GLU A 14 -22.33 -3.82 -1.48
CA GLU A 14 -21.97 -4.23 -0.11
C GLU A 14 -22.82 -5.41 0.37
N ASN A 15 -24.14 -5.39 0.10
CA ASN A 15 -25.07 -6.47 0.43
C ASN A 15 -25.00 -7.71 -0.48
N ASP A 16 -24.07 -7.77 -1.45
CA ASP A 16 -23.90 -8.99 -2.25
C ASP A 16 -23.34 -10.10 -1.33
N PRO A 17 -23.90 -11.33 -1.33
CA PRO A 17 -23.42 -12.40 -0.45
C PRO A 17 -21.93 -12.73 -0.62
N ARG A 18 -21.35 -12.48 -1.80
CA ARG A 18 -19.91 -12.69 -2.05
C ARG A 18 -19.03 -11.63 -1.37
N SER A 19 -19.61 -10.48 -1.04
CA SER A 19 -18.96 -9.37 -0.34
C SER A 19 -19.04 -9.49 1.19
N GLN A 20 -19.60 -10.58 1.72
CA GLN A 20 -19.89 -10.79 3.14
C GLN A 20 -18.98 -11.90 3.72
N ASP A 21 -17.67 -11.77 3.56
CA ASP A 21 -16.68 -12.70 4.11
C ASP A 21 -16.25 -12.26 5.51
N PRO A 22 -16.20 -13.15 6.53
CA PRO A 22 -15.83 -12.75 7.90
C PRO A 22 -14.48 -12.04 8.02
N VAL A 23 -13.48 -12.44 7.22
CA VAL A 23 -12.15 -11.80 7.23
C VAL A 23 -12.22 -10.39 6.63
N LEU A 24 -13.13 -10.18 5.69
CA LEU A 24 -13.40 -8.83 5.17
C LEU A 24 -14.10 -7.96 6.22
N GLU A 25 -15.04 -8.52 6.99
CA GLU A 25 -15.70 -7.76 8.07
C GLU A 25 -14.71 -7.26 9.12
N GLU A 26 -13.74 -8.10 9.53
CA GLU A 26 -12.68 -7.68 10.46
C GLU A 26 -11.86 -6.49 9.91
N LEU A 27 -11.60 -6.46 8.60
CA LEU A 27 -10.94 -5.32 7.98
C LEU A 27 -11.85 -4.09 7.94
N VAL A 28 -13.13 -4.27 7.62
CA VAL A 28 -14.12 -3.17 7.55
C VAL A 28 -14.26 -2.50 8.92
N ASP A 29 -14.32 -3.27 10.00
CA ASP A 29 -14.36 -2.75 11.37
C ASP A 29 -13.11 -1.92 11.70
N PHE A 30 -11.95 -2.30 11.14
CA PHE A 30 -10.70 -1.57 11.30
C PHE A 30 -10.63 -0.29 10.45
N VAL A 31 -10.96 -0.36 9.15
CA VAL A 31 -10.80 0.79 8.23
C VAL A 31 -12.02 1.71 8.14
N GLY A 32 -13.20 1.24 8.59
CA GLY A 32 -14.46 1.97 8.60
C GLY A 32 -15.23 1.99 7.28
N TYR A 33 -14.81 1.22 6.26
CA TYR A 33 -15.48 1.12 4.97
C TYR A 33 -15.08 -0.16 4.22
N ARG A 34 -15.84 -0.52 3.18
CA ARG A 34 -15.49 -1.63 2.27
C ARG A 34 -14.69 -1.12 1.08
N PRO A 35 -13.41 -1.50 0.91
CA PRO A 35 -12.65 -1.11 -0.27
C PRO A 35 -13.22 -1.72 -1.56
N ASN A 36 -13.44 -0.88 -2.56
CA ASN A 36 -13.85 -1.25 -3.92
C ASN A 36 -12.93 -2.32 -4.55
N ALA A 37 -11.64 -2.29 -4.23
CA ALA A 37 -10.70 -3.34 -4.62
C ALA A 37 -11.14 -4.72 -4.12
N LEU A 38 -11.57 -4.84 -2.87
CA LEU A 38 -11.99 -6.11 -2.28
C LEU A 38 -13.37 -6.54 -2.82
N LEU A 39 -14.27 -5.58 -3.06
CA LEU A 39 -15.57 -5.83 -3.67
C LEU A 39 -15.47 -6.31 -5.13
N THR A 40 -14.44 -5.87 -5.87
CA THR A 40 -14.16 -6.45 -7.20
C THR A 40 -13.53 -7.84 -7.09
N MET A 41 -12.62 -8.06 -6.13
CA MET A 41 -11.99 -9.37 -5.89
C MET A 41 -12.98 -10.44 -5.47
N ALA A 42 -13.99 -10.08 -4.68
CA ALA A 42 -15.04 -10.98 -4.18
C ALA A 42 -15.81 -11.70 -5.31
N ARG A 43 -15.76 -11.19 -6.55
CA ARG A 43 -16.29 -11.89 -7.73
C ARG A 43 -15.62 -13.25 -7.99
N LYS A 44 -14.37 -13.43 -7.53
CA LYS A 44 -13.65 -14.71 -7.55
C LYS A 44 -13.59 -15.28 -6.12
N PRO A 45 -14.39 -16.32 -5.82
CA PRO A 45 -14.41 -16.93 -4.49
C PRO A 45 -13.01 -17.37 -4.03
N GLY A 46 -12.71 -17.14 -2.75
CA GLY A 46 -11.45 -17.51 -2.10
C GLY A 46 -10.32 -16.48 -2.21
N VAL A 47 -10.39 -15.52 -3.15
CA VAL A 47 -9.32 -14.51 -3.31
C VAL A 47 -9.25 -13.57 -2.10
N VAL A 48 -10.37 -12.98 -1.67
CA VAL A 48 -10.41 -12.04 -0.55
C VAL A 48 -9.87 -12.66 0.75
N PRO A 49 -10.40 -13.80 1.25
CA PRO A 49 -9.91 -14.36 2.52
C PRO A 49 -8.45 -14.81 2.44
N ALA A 50 -7.98 -15.33 1.31
CA ALA A 50 -6.56 -15.69 1.15
C ALA A 50 -5.66 -14.45 1.15
N LEU A 51 -6.08 -13.39 0.45
CA LEU A 51 -5.31 -12.15 0.35
C LEU A 51 -5.24 -11.40 1.68
N LEU A 52 -6.34 -11.35 2.43
CA LEU A 52 -6.36 -10.68 3.73
C LEU A 52 -5.53 -11.44 4.77
N LYS A 53 -5.48 -12.77 4.71
CA LYS A 53 -4.52 -13.56 5.50
C LYS A 53 -3.08 -13.23 5.15
N LEU A 54 -2.77 -13.11 3.85
CA LEU A 54 -1.43 -12.71 3.41
C LEU A 54 -1.08 -11.29 3.86
N LEU A 55 -2.04 -10.35 3.80
CA LEU A 55 -1.88 -8.99 4.32
C LEU A 55 -1.56 -9.01 5.83
N GLY A 56 -2.24 -9.88 6.59
CA GLY A 56 -2.07 -10.05 8.03
C GLY A 56 -0.73 -10.62 8.49
N VAL A 57 0.06 -11.21 7.58
CA VAL A 57 1.42 -11.72 7.87
C VAL A 57 2.52 -10.93 7.13
N THR A 58 2.16 -9.81 6.49
CA THR A 58 3.09 -8.97 5.74
C THR A 58 3.04 -7.53 6.24
N LEU A 59 2.02 -6.76 5.84
CA LEU A 59 1.88 -5.34 6.23
C LEU A 59 1.34 -5.18 7.64
N ARG A 60 0.42 -6.06 8.05
CA ARG A 60 -0.27 -6.02 9.35
C ARG A 60 0.19 -7.16 10.26
N GLY A 61 -0.38 -7.21 11.46
CA GLY A 61 -0.13 -8.28 12.44
C GLY A 61 1.25 -8.20 13.09
N ASP A 62 1.62 -9.26 13.80
CA ASP A 62 2.91 -9.37 14.46
C ASP A 62 4.05 -9.38 13.44
N GLY A 63 5.16 -8.71 13.78
CA GLY A 63 6.34 -8.60 12.93
C GLY A 63 7.54 -8.07 13.69
N LEU A 64 8.72 -8.18 13.09
CA LEU A 64 9.97 -7.63 13.60
C LEU A 64 10.02 -6.10 13.44
N LEU A 65 9.29 -5.57 12.46
CA LEU A 65 9.24 -4.14 12.16
C LEU A 65 7.94 -3.52 12.66
N THR A 66 8.04 -2.25 13.08
CA THR A 66 6.86 -1.50 13.48
C THR A 66 5.86 -1.40 12.32
N GLU A 67 4.57 -1.55 12.62
CA GLU A 67 3.51 -1.44 11.60
C GLU A 67 3.57 -0.10 10.83
N PRO A 68 3.84 1.07 11.46
CA PRO A 68 4.08 2.32 10.75
C PRO A 68 5.19 2.22 9.69
N LEU A 69 6.33 1.59 9.99
CA LEU A 69 7.43 1.44 9.03
C LEU A 69 7.02 0.55 7.85
N ARG A 70 6.31 -0.54 8.10
CA ARG A 70 5.80 -1.44 7.05
C ARG A 70 4.85 -0.72 6.10
N PHE A 71 3.94 0.11 6.63
CA PHE A 71 3.04 0.93 5.79
C PHE A 71 3.76 2.07 5.05
N LEU A 72 4.83 2.63 5.62
CA LEU A 72 5.68 3.62 4.95
C LEU A 72 6.44 3.00 3.76
N VAL A 73 7.02 1.81 3.94
CA VAL A 73 7.62 0.99 2.87
C VAL A 73 6.59 0.66 1.80
N ALA A 74 5.40 0.24 2.22
CA ALA A 74 4.31 -0.07 1.31
C ALA A 74 3.89 1.13 0.45
N ALA A 75 3.72 2.30 1.07
CA ALA A 75 3.35 3.53 0.37
C ALA A 75 4.39 3.91 -0.70
N GLU A 76 5.68 3.76 -0.38
CA GLU A 76 6.77 4.02 -1.32
C GLU A 76 6.77 3.02 -2.50
N ALA A 77 6.60 1.72 -2.21
CA ALA A 77 6.51 0.70 -3.27
C ALA A 77 5.33 0.98 -4.21
N ALA A 78 4.16 1.35 -3.68
CA ALA A 78 3.00 1.74 -4.48
C ALA A 78 3.23 3.03 -5.27
N ARG A 79 3.92 4.01 -4.69
CA ARG A 79 4.29 5.26 -5.37
C ARG A 79 5.18 4.99 -6.57
N GLY A 80 6.18 4.11 -6.42
CA GLY A 80 7.02 3.64 -7.52
C GLY A 80 6.19 3.02 -8.65
N ALA A 81 5.22 2.16 -8.31
CA ALA A 81 4.30 1.54 -9.26
C ALA A 81 3.28 2.51 -9.90
N ARG A 82 3.23 3.77 -9.47
CA ARG A 82 2.33 4.83 -9.95
C ARG A 82 0.82 4.52 -9.83
N CYS A 83 0.42 3.62 -8.92
CA CYS A 83 -0.99 3.26 -8.74
C CYS A 83 -1.68 4.17 -7.72
N ARG A 84 -2.40 5.22 -8.18
CA ARG A 84 -3.00 6.21 -7.26
C ARG A 84 -3.90 5.60 -6.20
N TYR A 85 -4.79 4.68 -6.57
CA TYR A 85 -5.70 4.03 -5.62
C TYR A 85 -4.94 3.36 -4.47
N THR A 86 -3.98 2.48 -4.79
CA THR A 86 -3.19 1.77 -3.79
C THR A 86 -2.32 2.73 -2.98
N THR A 87 -1.65 3.69 -3.62
CA THR A 87 -0.79 4.65 -2.91
C THR A 87 -1.59 5.51 -1.94
N THR A 88 -2.76 6.01 -2.34
CA THR A 88 -3.59 6.85 -1.46
C THR A 88 -4.09 6.07 -0.25
N HIS A 89 -4.53 4.81 -0.42
CA HIS A 89 -4.90 3.93 0.69
C HIS A 89 -3.75 3.72 1.67
N LEU A 90 -2.55 3.41 1.17
CA LEU A 90 -1.39 3.13 2.02
C LEU A 90 -0.89 4.38 2.76
N VAL A 91 -0.94 5.54 2.10
CA VAL A 91 -0.63 6.83 2.75
C VAL A 91 -1.65 7.16 3.84
N HIS A 92 -2.94 6.98 3.58
CA HIS A 92 -3.98 7.19 4.58
C HIS A 92 -3.84 6.23 5.77
N ALA A 93 -3.57 4.95 5.52
CA ALA A 93 -3.35 3.96 6.57
C ALA A 93 -2.07 4.26 7.39
N ALA A 94 -0.97 4.66 6.73
CA ALA A 94 0.25 5.10 7.42
C ALA A 94 -0.02 6.30 8.35
N HIS A 95 -0.88 7.23 7.94
CA HIS A 95 -1.30 8.34 8.79
C HIS A 95 -2.11 7.86 9.99
N HIS A 96 -3.07 6.97 9.78
CA HIS A 96 -3.86 6.37 10.85
C HIS A 96 -3.00 5.64 11.91
N LEU A 97 -1.85 5.11 11.47
CA LEU A 97 -0.84 4.48 12.34
C LEU A 97 0.12 5.49 13.01
N GLY A 98 -0.13 6.79 12.90
CA GLY A 98 0.58 7.84 13.61
C GLY A 98 1.71 8.53 12.83
N ILE A 99 1.88 8.24 11.53
CA ILE A 99 2.84 8.99 10.71
C ILE A 99 2.25 10.36 10.35
N GLY A 100 2.99 11.43 10.65
CA GLY A 100 2.58 12.81 10.35
C GLY A 100 2.37 13.06 8.85
N TRP A 101 1.34 13.84 8.51
CA TRP A 101 1.05 14.25 7.14
C TRP A 101 2.23 14.94 6.46
N ASP A 102 2.99 15.75 7.20
CA ASP A 102 4.17 16.46 6.70
C ASP A 102 5.29 15.50 6.29
N LYS A 103 5.50 14.43 7.05
CA LYS A 103 6.43 13.34 6.68
C LYS A 103 5.93 12.62 5.42
N LEU A 104 4.66 12.22 5.36
CA LEU A 104 4.09 11.56 4.18
C LEU A 104 4.13 12.46 2.92
N ALA A 105 3.91 13.77 3.09
CA ALA A 105 4.06 14.75 2.02
C ALA A 105 5.52 14.85 1.50
N ALA A 106 6.50 14.62 2.37
CA ALA A 106 7.92 14.61 2.02
C ALA A 106 8.44 13.27 1.47
N LEU A 107 7.61 12.22 1.38
CA LEU A 107 8.02 10.88 0.94
C LEU A 107 8.79 10.83 -0.39
N PRO A 108 8.43 11.58 -1.45
CA PRO A 108 9.23 11.60 -2.68
C PRO A 108 10.68 12.06 -2.50
N SER A 109 10.99 12.75 -1.40
CA SER A 109 12.31 13.30 -1.07
C SER A 109 12.94 12.60 0.14
N TYR A 110 12.51 11.38 0.48
CA TYR A 110 12.93 10.69 1.71
C TYR A 110 14.46 10.54 1.87
N LEU A 111 15.22 10.50 0.76
CA LEU A 111 16.67 10.38 0.78
C LEU A 111 17.34 11.57 1.47
N ASP A 112 16.83 12.79 1.24
CA ASP A 112 17.44 14.03 1.67
C ASP A 112 16.62 14.78 2.74
N ASP A 113 15.36 14.39 2.98
CA ASP A 113 14.51 15.05 3.97
C ASP A 113 14.87 14.61 5.41
N PRO A 114 15.09 15.55 6.34
CA PRO A 114 15.52 15.26 7.70
C PRO A 114 14.48 14.51 8.56
N ARG A 115 13.21 14.42 8.14
CA ARG A 115 12.17 13.65 8.85
C ARG A 115 12.38 12.13 8.79
N TYR A 116 13.24 11.67 7.88
CA TYR A 116 13.53 10.26 7.69
C TYR A 116 14.82 9.85 8.40
N THR A 117 14.76 8.79 9.19
CA THR A 117 15.94 8.22 9.85
C THR A 117 16.81 7.45 8.85
N GLY A 118 18.07 7.19 9.22
CA GLY A 118 18.95 6.34 8.40
C GLY A 118 18.40 4.93 8.19
N GLN A 119 17.69 4.37 9.18
CA GLN A 119 17.04 3.07 9.08
C GLN A 119 15.84 3.11 8.11
N GLU A 120 14.99 4.13 8.20
CA GLU A 120 13.85 4.31 7.28
C GLU A 120 14.31 4.49 5.83
N ARG A 121 15.35 5.30 5.59
CA ARG A 121 15.90 5.49 4.24
C ARG A 121 16.36 4.18 3.61
N LYS A 122 16.97 3.29 4.39
CA LYS A 122 17.44 1.98 3.93
C LYS A 122 16.26 1.02 3.63
N ALA A 123 15.20 1.05 4.43
CA ALA A 123 13.98 0.29 4.13
C ALA A 123 13.27 0.82 2.87
N LEU A 124 13.16 2.14 2.74
CA LEU A 124 12.57 2.81 1.58
C LEU A 124 13.38 2.62 0.29
N ALA A 125 14.70 2.43 0.39
CA ALA A 125 15.52 2.06 -0.76
C ALA A 125 15.15 0.69 -1.33
N ILE A 126 14.82 -0.31 -0.49
CA ILE A 126 14.28 -1.60 -0.95
C ILE A 126 12.93 -1.38 -1.66
N ALA A 127 12.04 -0.56 -1.08
CA ALA A 127 10.75 -0.24 -1.68
C ALA A 127 10.89 0.45 -3.04
N THR A 128 11.84 1.38 -3.17
CA THR A 128 12.14 2.09 -4.42
C THR A 128 12.69 1.14 -5.48
N ALA A 129 13.62 0.25 -5.09
CA ALA A 129 14.22 -0.74 -5.97
C ALA A 129 13.20 -1.76 -6.50
N GLY A 130 12.32 -2.26 -5.61
CA GLY A 130 11.38 -3.34 -5.89
C GLY A 130 9.96 -2.92 -6.25
N GLY A 131 9.60 -1.64 -6.08
CA GLY A 131 8.24 -1.13 -6.33
C GLY A 131 7.84 -1.10 -7.81
N THR A 132 8.80 -1.28 -8.73
CA THR A 132 8.55 -1.33 -10.18
C THR A 132 9.21 -2.54 -10.82
N LEU A 133 8.71 -2.92 -12.00
CA LEU A 133 9.37 -3.90 -12.87
C LEU A 133 9.98 -3.20 -14.09
N PRO A 134 11.22 -3.52 -14.48
CA PRO A 134 12.13 -4.45 -13.80
C PRO A 134 12.61 -3.90 -12.44
N VAL A 135 12.91 -4.82 -11.50
CA VAL A 135 13.53 -4.48 -10.21
C VAL A 135 14.88 -3.82 -10.47
N ARG A 136 15.14 -2.68 -9.83
CA ARG A 136 16.33 -1.85 -10.09
C ARG A 136 17.35 -1.99 -8.97
N GLU A 137 18.59 -2.30 -9.33
CA GLU A 137 19.74 -2.34 -8.41
C GLU A 137 19.51 -3.14 -7.10
N PRO A 138 18.91 -4.35 -7.14
CA PRO A 138 18.50 -5.06 -5.92
C PRO A 138 19.68 -5.41 -4.99
N ALA A 139 20.85 -5.74 -5.56
CA ALA A 139 22.04 -6.07 -4.77
C ALA A 139 22.51 -4.87 -3.92
N GLN A 140 22.43 -3.65 -4.46
CA GLN A 140 22.79 -2.44 -3.74
C GLN A 140 21.79 -2.15 -2.61
N ALA A 141 20.48 -2.20 -2.91
CA ALA A 141 19.44 -1.94 -1.93
C ALA A 141 19.50 -2.93 -0.74
N ILE A 142 19.64 -4.23 -1.03
CA ILE A 142 19.79 -5.26 0.00
C ILE A 142 21.11 -5.10 0.77
N GLY A 143 22.23 -4.83 0.08
CA GLY A 143 23.53 -4.60 0.72
C GLY A 143 23.53 -3.42 1.69
N GLN A 144 22.82 -2.33 1.35
CA GLN A 144 22.65 -1.18 2.24
C GLN A 144 21.74 -1.49 3.44
N ALA A 145 20.66 -2.23 3.23
CA ALA A 145 19.73 -2.60 4.29
C ALA A 145 20.37 -3.51 5.34
N ARG A 146 21.18 -4.49 4.92
CA ARG A 146 21.90 -5.43 5.83
C ARG A 146 22.89 -4.76 6.79
N GLN A 147 23.21 -3.48 6.60
CA GLN A 147 24.02 -2.72 7.56
C GLN A 147 23.26 -2.34 8.83
N VAL A 148 21.92 -2.39 8.82
CA VAL A 148 21.06 -1.99 9.95
C VAL A 148 19.90 -2.93 10.23
N PHE A 149 19.62 -3.88 9.32
CA PHE A 149 18.56 -4.87 9.45
C PHE A 149 19.13 -6.29 9.43
N THR A 150 18.53 -7.21 10.19
CA THR A 150 18.79 -8.66 10.07
C THR A 150 18.25 -9.21 8.76
N GLU A 151 18.59 -10.46 8.42
CA GLU A 151 18.07 -11.10 7.22
C GLU A 151 16.55 -11.31 7.30
N GLU A 152 16.03 -11.62 8.48
CA GLU A 152 14.60 -11.75 8.75
C GLU A 152 13.86 -10.41 8.59
N GLU A 153 14.42 -9.30 9.11
CA GLU A 153 13.84 -7.96 8.91
C GLU A 153 13.87 -7.56 7.43
N VAL A 154 14.92 -7.89 6.69
CA VAL A 154 14.98 -7.66 5.24
C VAL A 154 13.90 -8.45 4.51
N VAL A 155 13.68 -9.72 4.89
CA VAL A 155 12.59 -10.55 4.33
C VAL A 155 11.22 -9.92 4.63
N GLU A 156 11.01 -9.36 5.82
CA GLU A 156 9.77 -8.66 6.17
C GLU A 156 9.54 -7.41 5.30
N ILE A 157 10.58 -6.60 5.04
CA ILE A 157 10.51 -5.44 4.12
C ILE A 157 10.16 -5.90 2.70
N VAL A 158 10.85 -6.93 2.18
CA VAL A 158 10.59 -7.47 0.84
C VAL A 158 9.17 -8.02 0.74
N SER A 159 8.68 -8.68 1.79
CA SER A 159 7.31 -9.19 1.87
C SER A 159 6.28 -8.07 1.77
N CYS A 160 6.53 -6.91 2.39
CA CYS A 160 5.68 -5.74 2.25
C CYS A 160 5.63 -5.23 0.79
N VAL A 161 6.79 -5.10 0.14
CA VAL A 161 6.88 -4.66 -1.26
C VAL A 161 6.15 -5.62 -2.19
N ALA A 162 6.31 -6.92 -2.00
CA ALA A 162 5.68 -7.95 -2.83
C ALA A 162 4.15 -7.95 -2.66
N MET A 163 3.66 -7.86 -1.42
CA MET A 163 2.23 -7.78 -1.09
C MET A 163 1.58 -6.57 -1.79
N VAL A 164 2.21 -5.40 -1.71
CA VAL A 164 1.73 -4.19 -2.40
C VAL A 164 1.73 -4.35 -3.92
N GLY A 165 2.71 -5.07 -4.48
CA GLY A 165 2.74 -5.41 -5.89
C GLY A 165 1.52 -6.20 -6.37
N TRP A 166 0.87 -7.00 -5.52
CA TRP A 166 -0.41 -7.63 -5.85
C TRP A 166 -1.52 -6.58 -6.03
N PHE A 167 -1.70 -5.69 -5.04
CA PHE A 167 -2.72 -4.65 -5.08
C PHE A 167 -2.51 -3.65 -6.22
N ASN A 168 -1.26 -3.26 -6.51
CA ASN A 168 -0.95 -2.36 -7.62
C ASN A 168 -1.41 -2.93 -8.96
N ARG A 169 -1.13 -4.22 -9.22
CA ARG A 169 -1.58 -4.90 -10.45
C ARG A 169 -3.09 -4.99 -10.51
N TRP A 170 -3.71 -5.40 -9.39
CA TRP A 170 -5.17 -5.48 -9.32
C TRP A 170 -5.82 -4.14 -9.61
N ASN A 171 -5.49 -3.11 -8.84
CA ASN A 171 -6.13 -1.81 -8.91
C ASN A 171 -5.83 -1.09 -10.23
N GLY A 172 -4.61 -1.19 -10.74
CA GLY A 172 -4.24 -0.63 -12.04
C GLY A 172 -5.04 -1.25 -13.18
N LEU A 173 -5.28 -2.56 -13.16
CA LEU A 173 -6.10 -3.26 -14.16
C LEU A 173 -7.59 -2.97 -13.97
N MET A 174 -8.10 -3.03 -12.74
CA MET A 174 -9.52 -2.83 -12.45
C MET A 174 -9.96 -1.37 -12.62
N GLY A 175 -9.04 -0.41 -12.57
CA GLY A 175 -9.36 1.02 -12.55
C GLY A 175 -10.17 1.36 -11.30
N SER A 176 -9.75 0.84 -10.14
CA SER A 176 -10.46 0.99 -8.87
C SER A 176 -10.72 2.46 -8.55
N VAL A 177 -11.97 2.81 -8.26
CA VAL A 177 -12.37 4.16 -7.89
C VAL A 177 -12.13 4.38 -6.41
N LEU A 178 -11.40 5.44 -6.07
CA LEU A 178 -11.03 5.79 -4.70
C LEU A 178 -12.26 6.17 -3.85
N GLU A 179 -12.32 5.66 -2.64
CA GLU A 179 -13.38 5.91 -1.66
C GLU A 179 -13.22 7.26 -0.97
N PRO A 180 -14.30 7.85 -0.41
CA PRO A 180 -14.24 9.14 0.27
C PRO A 180 -13.26 9.18 1.45
N VAL A 181 -13.20 8.12 2.26
CA VAL A 181 -12.34 8.05 3.47
C VAL A 181 -10.85 8.23 3.12
N PRO A 182 -10.21 7.35 2.31
CA PRO A 182 -8.81 7.52 1.95
C PRO A 182 -8.56 8.76 1.09
N SER A 183 -9.58 9.33 0.44
CA SER A 183 -9.44 10.57 -0.34
C SER A 183 -9.04 11.78 0.50
N GLU A 184 -9.22 11.76 1.82
CA GLU A 184 -8.72 12.81 2.72
C GLU A 184 -7.22 13.07 2.51
N ALA A 185 -6.43 12.02 2.29
CA ALA A 185 -4.99 12.14 2.08
C ALA A 185 -4.63 13.06 0.90
N LEU A 186 -5.51 13.22 -0.10
CA LEU A 186 -5.28 14.12 -1.25
C LEU A 186 -5.24 15.60 -0.85
N ALA A 187 -5.83 15.97 0.29
CA ALA A 187 -5.76 17.32 0.82
C ALA A 187 -4.41 17.61 1.49
N HIS A 188 -3.80 16.59 2.10
CA HIS A 188 -2.58 16.72 2.91
C HIS A 188 -1.30 16.35 2.16
N VAL A 189 -1.40 15.52 1.13
CA VAL A 189 -0.27 14.94 0.41
C VAL A 189 -0.42 15.26 -1.10
N PRO A 190 0.04 16.45 -1.54
CA PRO A 190 -0.28 16.96 -2.88
C PRO A 190 0.21 16.08 -4.03
N TRP A 191 1.34 15.39 -3.85
CA TRP A 191 1.93 14.56 -4.89
C TRP A 191 1.07 13.33 -5.26
N LEU A 192 0.11 12.93 -4.42
CA LEU A 192 -0.86 11.87 -4.76
C LEU A 192 -1.71 12.23 -5.99
N LYS A 193 -1.99 13.51 -6.20
CA LYS A 193 -2.78 13.98 -7.34
C LYS A 193 -2.06 13.80 -8.68
N ASN A 194 -0.74 13.62 -8.66
CA ASN A 194 0.10 13.43 -9.85
C ASN A 194 0.22 11.96 -10.27
N LEU A 195 -0.37 11.03 -9.51
CA LEU A 195 -0.37 9.60 -9.82
C LEU A 195 -1.53 9.25 -10.77
N GLU A 196 -1.34 8.17 -11.54
CA GLU A 196 -2.28 7.72 -12.56
C GLU A 196 -3.49 7.00 -11.96
N VAL A 197 -4.62 7.05 -12.70
CA VAL A 197 -5.90 6.41 -12.35
C VAL A 197 -6.03 5.05 -13.02
#